data_AF-A0A843S0M1-F1
#
_entry.id   AF-A0A843S0M1-F1
#
_cell.length_a   1.000
_cell.length_b   1.000
_cell.length_c   1.000
_cell.angle_alpha   90.00
_cell.angle_beta   90.00
_cell.angle_gamma   90.00
#
_symmetry.space_group_name_H-M   'P 1'
#
loop_
_entity.id
_entity.type
_entity.pdbx_description
1 polymer ?
#
loop_
_entity_poly.entity_id
_entity_poly.type
_entity_poly.pdbx_seq_one_letter_code
_entity_poly.pdbx_strand_id
1 'polypeptide(L)'
;MLDSLAQEGRKLSVRAVLLGQRWSASRTGGSGDMRDTIPDFLLMRMRRTDARMLSGMPTDDLPDTANLPPGHGFLLSGEDGAVRVVQPQVSAMDVSTFASATLGRTLGEPEAGLLRTGSQQQGSARGLPEVGPRSAQGQRVVALLASGATVAEVTDELSGVRDRSSGTWKNTRRQVETVITDLDREAT
;
A
#
# COMPACT_ATOMS: atom_id res chain seq x y z
N MET A 1 -5.28 5.31 -24.40
CA MET A 1 -4.51 4.05 -24.38
C MET A 1 -5.25 2.95 -23.62
N LEU A 2 -5.79 3.24 -22.43
CA LEU A 2 -6.55 2.24 -21.68
C LEU A 2 -7.90 1.93 -22.34
N ASP A 3 -8.56 2.97 -22.88
CA ASP A 3 -9.85 2.82 -23.57
C ASP A 3 -9.71 1.99 -24.85
N SER A 4 -8.68 2.25 -25.65
CA SER A 4 -8.37 1.44 -26.84
C SER A 4 -8.08 -0.02 -26.49
N LEU A 5 -7.38 -0.28 -25.38
CA LEU A 5 -7.10 -1.65 -24.93
C LEU A 5 -8.36 -2.36 -24.45
N ALA A 6 -9.26 -1.66 -23.77
CA ALA A 6 -10.49 -2.27 -23.28
C ALA A 6 -11.54 -2.48 -24.39
N GLN A 7 -11.61 -1.59 -25.39
CA GLN A 7 -12.49 -1.75 -26.55
C GLN A 7 -12.01 -2.84 -27.53
N GLU A 8 -10.72 -2.86 -27.87
CA GLU A 8 -10.18 -3.77 -28.88
C GLU A 8 -9.59 -5.06 -28.29
N GLY A 9 -9.04 -4.98 -27.08
CA GLY A 9 -8.36 -6.10 -26.43
C GLY A 9 -9.27 -7.30 -26.17
N ARG A 10 -10.58 -7.07 -25.94
CA ARG A 10 -11.55 -8.16 -25.76
C ARG A 10 -11.59 -9.11 -26.96
N LYS A 11 -11.44 -8.60 -28.18
CA LYS A 11 -11.40 -9.42 -29.41
C LYS A 11 -10.12 -10.26 -29.51
N LEU A 12 -9.05 -9.80 -28.88
CA LEU A 12 -7.73 -10.41 -28.88
C LEU A 12 -7.46 -11.22 -27.61
N SER A 13 -8.47 -11.45 -26.77
CA SER A 13 -8.33 -12.08 -25.44
C SER A 13 -7.34 -11.36 -24.50
N VAL A 14 -7.08 -10.08 -24.73
CA VAL A 14 -6.27 -9.23 -23.86
C VAL A 14 -7.16 -8.64 -22.77
N ARG A 15 -6.74 -8.77 -21.51
CA ARG A 15 -7.44 -8.22 -20.34
C ARG A 15 -6.48 -7.36 -19.53
N ALA A 16 -6.97 -6.26 -18.98
CA ALA A 16 -6.25 -5.45 -18.02
C ALA A 16 -6.87 -5.61 -16.63
N VAL A 17 -6.02 -5.66 -15.61
CA VAL A 17 -6.44 -5.60 -14.21
C VAL A 17 -5.82 -4.35 -13.61
N LEU A 18 -6.67 -3.46 -13.11
CA LEU A 18 -6.25 -2.21 -12.50
C LEU A 18 -6.41 -2.27 -10.99
N LEU A 19 -5.36 -1.92 -10.28
CA LEU A 19 -5.33 -1.94 -8.82
C LEU A 19 -4.94 -0.54 -8.32
N GLY A 20 -5.67 -0.06 -7.32
CA GLY A 20 -5.44 1.25 -6.75
C GLY A 20 -6.00 1.34 -5.33
N GLN A 21 -5.22 1.95 -4.43
CA GLN A 21 -5.65 2.24 -3.06
C GLN A 21 -6.39 3.58 -2.94
N ARG A 22 -6.18 4.49 -3.90
CA ARG A 22 -6.84 5.79 -3.97
C ARG A 22 -7.29 6.06 -5.39
N TRP A 23 -8.56 6.38 -5.52
CA TRP A 23 -9.18 6.74 -6.78
C TRP A 23 -9.64 8.20 -6.70
N SER A 24 -9.46 8.93 -7.78
CA SER A 24 -9.96 10.29 -7.93
C SER A 24 -10.49 10.47 -9.34
N ALA A 25 -11.43 11.39 -9.53
CA ALA A 25 -11.99 11.68 -10.86
C ALA A 25 -10.88 11.93 -11.90
N SER A 26 -9.83 12.67 -11.55
CA SER A 26 -8.68 12.91 -12.42
C SER A 26 -7.86 11.65 -12.77
N ARG A 27 -7.89 10.61 -11.94
CA ARG A 27 -7.18 9.34 -12.15
C ARG A 27 -8.03 8.27 -12.81
N THR A 28 -9.35 8.41 -12.76
CA THR A 28 -10.33 7.53 -13.41
C THR A 28 -10.80 8.08 -14.76
N GLY A 29 -10.08 9.05 -15.34
CA GLY A 29 -10.42 9.61 -16.66
C GLY A 29 -11.59 10.60 -16.67
N GLY A 30 -12.00 11.14 -15.52
CA GLY A 30 -13.17 12.01 -15.41
C GLY A 30 -14.47 11.23 -15.17
N SER A 31 -15.61 11.81 -15.57
CA SER A 31 -16.96 11.39 -15.17
C SER A 31 -17.61 10.28 -16.02
N GLY A 32 -16.89 9.55 -16.88
CA GLY A 32 -17.53 8.50 -17.68
C GLY A 32 -16.57 7.53 -18.38
N ASP A 33 -15.59 8.04 -19.11
CA ASP A 33 -14.94 7.26 -20.19
C ASP A 33 -14.27 5.96 -19.74
N MET A 34 -13.50 5.98 -18.63
CA MET A 34 -12.86 4.76 -18.12
C MET A 34 -13.86 3.82 -17.45
N ARG A 35 -14.86 4.38 -16.77
CA ARG A 35 -15.87 3.62 -16.04
C ARG A 35 -16.73 2.81 -17.00
N ASP A 36 -17.22 3.47 -18.05
CA ASP A 36 -18.13 2.87 -19.01
C ASP A 36 -17.42 1.83 -19.90
N THR A 37 -16.08 1.88 -19.93
CA THR A 37 -15.25 0.97 -20.69
C THR A 37 -14.81 -0.28 -19.88
N ILE A 38 -14.86 -0.23 -18.55
CA ILE A 38 -14.51 -1.36 -17.66
C ILE A 38 -15.79 -1.91 -17.03
N PRO A 39 -16.28 -3.08 -17.46
CA PRO A 39 -17.59 -3.58 -17.03
C PRO A 39 -17.59 -4.22 -15.63
N ASP A 40 -16.42 -4.59 -15.12
CA ASP A 40 -16.28 -5.38 -13.89
C ASP A 40 -15.46 -4.61 -12.84
N PHE A 41 -16.01 -4.53 -11.62
CA PHE A 41 -15.34 -3.88 -10.49
C PHE A 41 -15.35 -4.78 -9.26
N LEU A 42 -14.21 -4.91 -8.61
CA LEU A 42 -14.10 -5.46 -7.26
C LEU A 42 -13.96 -4.31 -6.26
N LEU A 43 -15.04 -4.00 -5.55
CA LEU A 43 -15.07 -2.98 -4.52
C LEU A 43 -14.73 -3.59 -3.16
N MET A 44 -13.51 -3.31 -2.70
CA MET A 44 -13.09 -3.61 -1.33
C MET A 44 -13.56 -2.50 -0.37
N ARG A 45 -13.24 -2.65 0.92
CA ARG A 45 -13.58 -1.63 1.93
C ARG A 45 -13.10 -0.23 1.51
N MET A 46 -14.04 0.68 1.27
CA MET A 46 -13.75 2.06 0.85
C MET A 46 -14.90 3.02 1.18
N ARG A 47 -14.63 4.33 1.08
CA ARG A 47 -15.65 5.37 1.30
C ARG A 47 -16.76 5.26 0.27
N ARG A 48 -18.00 5.54 0.69
CA ARG A 48 -19.20 5.49 -0.16
C ARG A 48 -19.07 6.36 -1.42
N THR A 49 -18.41 7.52 -1.30
CA THR A 49 -18.15 8.45 -2.42
C THR A 49 -17.28 7.81 -3.51
N ASP A 50 -16.25 7.09 -3.10
CA ASP A 50 -15.26 6.48 -4.00
C ASP A 50 -15.87 5.25 -4.68
N ALA A 51 -16.61 4.45 -3.91
CA ALA A 51 -17.38 3.33 -4.42
C ALA A 51 -18.43 3.77 -5.46
N ARG A 52 -19.15 4.87 -5.20
CA ARG A 52 -20.10 5.45 -6.16
C ARG A 52 -19.42 5.92 -7.43
N MET A 53 -18.28 6.60 -7.30
CA MET A 53 -17.51 7.09 -8.45
C MET A 53 -17.03 5.94 -9.34
N LEU A 54 -16.54 4.85 -8.74
CA LEU A 54 -16.04 3.68 -9.48
C LEU A 54 -17.14 2.83 -10.08
N SER A 55 -18.20 2.54 -9.32
CA SER A 55 -19.29 1.67 -9.79
C SER A 55 -20.29 2.38 -10.69
N GLY A 56 -20.44 3.70 -10.52
CA GLY A 56 -21.50 4.43 -11.18
C GLY A 56 -22.90 4.17 -10.66
N MET A 57 -23.05 3.30 -9.65
CA MET A 57 -24.36 2.94 -9.12
C MET A 57 -25.02 4.14 -8.42
N PRO A 58 -26.37 4.24 -8.47
CA PRO A 58 -27.11 5.17 -7.65
C PRO A 58 -26.78 4.99 -6.17
N THR A 59 -26.86 6.08 -5.40
CA THR A 59 -26.53 6.04 -3.98
C THR A 59 -27.39 5.03 -3.22
N ASP A 60 -28.64 4.83 -3.62
CA ASP A 60 -29.58 3.94 -2.93
C ASP A 60 -29.30 2.45 -3.20
N ASP A 61 -28.77 2.13 -4.38
CA ASP A 61 -28.42 0.76 -4.78
C ASP A 61 -26.99 0.37 -4.37
N LEU A 62 -26.17 1.35 -3.97
CA LEU A 62 -24.77 1.12 -3.64
C LEU A 62 -24.68 0.34 -2.30
N PRO A 63 -24.00 -0.82 -2.30
CA PRO A 63 -23.81 -1.61 -1.09
C PRO A 63 -22.97 -0.86 -0.06
N ASP A 64 -23.08 -1.25 1.21
CA ASP A 64 -22.28 -0.65 2.29
C ASP A 64 -20.82 -1.11 2.23
N THR A 65 -20.01 -0.43 1.42
CA THR A 65 -18.58 -0.69 1.29
C THR A 65 -17.77 -0.15 2.46
N ALA A 66 -18.27 0.79 3.25
CA ALA A 66 -17.49 1.47 4.28
C ALA A 66 -17.26 0.56 5.51
N ASN A 67 -18.25 -0.27 5.82
CA ASN A 67 -18.27 -1.16 6.97
C ASN A 67 -17.90 -2.61 6.63
N LEU A 68 -17.36 -2.87 5.45
CA LEU A 68 -16.88 -4.20 5.08
C LEU A 68 -15.78 -4.69 6.04
N PRO A 69 -15.87 -5.94 6.53
CA PRO A 69 -14.75 -6.54 7.26
C PRO A 69 -13.52 -6.71 6.35
N PRO A 70 -12.30 -6.77 6.92
CA PRO A 70 -11.08 -7.03 6.15
C PRO A 70 -11.20 -8.32 5.32
N GLY A 71 -10.77 -8.27 4.06
CA GLY A 71 -10.86 -9.41 3.14
C GLY A 71 -12.24 -9.64 2.54
N HIS A 72 -13.25 -8.81 2.82
CA HIS A 72 -14.52 -8.83 2.11
C HIS A 72 -14.61 -7.73 1.07
N GLY A 73 -15.38 -7.99 0.01
CA GLY A 73 -15.65 -7.04 -1.07
C GLY A 73 -17.01 -7.28 -1.72
N PHE A 74 -17.33 -6.43 -2.68
CA PHE A 74 -18.44 -6.64 -3.61
C PHE A 74 -17.88 -6.73 -5.03
N LEU A 75 -18.24 -7.79 -5.74
CA LEU A 75 -18.03 -7.92 -7.16
C LEU A 75 -19.23 -7.34 -7.88
N LEU A 76 -18.97 -6.38 -8.76
CA LEU A 76 -19.91 -5.82 -9.72
C LEU A 76 -19.53 -6.42 -11.07
N SER A 77 -20.45 -7.13 -11.69
CA SER A 77 -20.25 -7.67 -13.03
C SER A 77 -21.56 -7.61 -13.79
N GLY A 78 -21.59 -6.81 -14.85
CA GLY A 78 -22.76 -6.70 -15.72
C GLY A 78 -24.05 -6.30 -14.99
N GLU A 79 -25.15 -6.94 -15.36
CA GLU A 79 -26.52 -6.57 -14.97
C GLU A 79 -26.97 -7.18 -13.63
N ASP A 80 -26.23 -8.15 -13.08
CA ASP A 80 -26.63 -8.93 -11.90
C ASP A 80 -26.45 -8.17 -10.56
N GLY A 81 -26.02 -6.91 -10.62
CA GLY A 81 -25.82 -6.07 -9.44
C GLY A 81 -24.61 -6.47 -8.60
N ALA A 82 -24.62 -6.10 -7.32
CA ALA A 82 -23.49 -6.29 -6.41
C ALA A 82 -23.54 -7.64 -5.68
N VAL A 83 -22.56 -8.50 -5.93
CA VAL A 83 -22.40 -9.78 -5.25
C VAL A 83 -21.33 -9.68 -4.18
N ARG A 84 -21.64 -10.09 -2.94
CA ARG A 84 -20.65 -10.10 -1.86
C ARG A 84 -19.65 -11.24 -2.08
N VAL A 85 -18.37 -10.93 -1.97
CA VAL A 85 -17.27 -11.87 -2.14
C VAL A 85 -16.30 -11.82 -0.96
N VAL A 86 -15.54 -12.91 -0.78
CA VAL A 86 -14.48 -13.02 0.23
C VAL A 86 -13.18 -13.29 -0.50
N GLN A 87 -12.19 -12.44 -0.27
CA GLN A 87 -10.85 -12.61 -0.78
C GLN A 87 -10.17 -13.76 -0.03
N PRO A 88 -9.65 -14.78 -0.75
CA PRO A 88 -8.82 -15.80 -0.13
C PRO A 88 -7.63 -15.17 0.56
N GLN A 89 -7.31 -15.65 1.76
CA GLN A 89 -6.10 -15.22 2.45
C GLN A 89 -4.91 -15.94 1.80
N VAL A 90 -4.09 -15.18 1.08
CA VAL A 90 -2.89 -15.68 0.41
C VAL A 90 -1.69 -15.04 1.10
N SER A 91 -0.85 -15.85 1.73
CA SER A 91 0.37 -15.38 2.34
C SER A 91 1.45 -15.16 1.28
N ALA A 92 2.45 -14.37 1.63
CA ALA A 92 3.59 -14.16 0.74
C ALA A 92 4.40 -15.47 0.54
N MET A 93 4.35 -16.41 1.50
CA MET A 93 4.92 -17.76 1.37
C MET A 93 4.17 -18.60 0.32
N ASP A 94 2.84 -18.52 0.28
CA ASP A 94 2.04 -19.21 -0.74
C ASP A 94 2.40 -18.70 -2.13
N VAL A 95 2.59 -17.38 -2.29
CA VAL A 95 3.02 -16.77 -3.56
C VAL A 95 4.42 -17.25 -3.96
N SER A 96 5.38 -17.28 -3.02
CA SER A 96 6.74 -17.76 -3.29
C SER A 96 6.76 -19.24 -3.68
N THR A 97 5.96 -20.06 -2.99
CA THR A 97 5.82 -21.50 -3.28
C THR A 97 5.24 -21.71 -4.68
N PHE A 98 4.14 -21.02 -5.01
CA PHE A 98 3.52 -21.08 -6.34
C PHE A 98 4.48 -20.62 -7.45
N ALA A 99 5.18 -19.50 -7.24
CA ALA A 99 6.11 -18.96 -8.21
C ALA A 99 7.31 -19.90 -8.44
N SER A 100 7.84 -20.51 -7.38
CA SER A 100 8.93 -21.49 -7.48
C SER A 100 8.49 -22.73 -8.26
N ALA A 101 7.30 -23.26 -7.98
CA ALA A 101 6.75 -24.43 -8.67
C ALA A 101 6.39 -24.16 -10.14
N THR A 102 5.88 -22.97 -10.46
CA THR A 102 5.31 -22.67 -11.79
C THR A 102 6.32 -22.02 -12.74
N LEU A 103 7.17 -21.13 -12.21
CA LEU A 103 8.08 -20.32 -13.02
C LEU A 103 9.53 -20.81 -12.95
N GLY A 104 9.82 -21.84 -12.14
CA GLY A 104 11.19 -22.33 -11.90
C GLY A 104 12.11 -21.27 -11.29
N ARG A 105 11.53 -20.21 -10.71
CA ARG A 105 12.24 -19.08 -10.09
C ARG A 105 11.95 -19.07 -8.61
N THR A 106 12.98 -19.22 -7.79
CA THR A 106 12.90 -18.92 -6.37
C THR A 106 12.71 -17.42 -6.24
N LEU A 107 11.48 -16.97 -5.99
CA LEU A 107 11.28 -15.60 -5.51
C LEU A 107 11.95 -15.55 -4.13
N GLY A 108 12.92 -14.65 -3.97
CA GLY A 108 13.64 -14.46 -2.70
C GLY A 108 12.67 -14.38 -1.52
N GLU A 109 13.13 -14.78 -0.33
CA GLU A 109 12.24 -14.99 0.81
C GLU A 109 11.24 -13.84 0.98
N PRO A 110 9.93 -14.16 0.96
CA PRO A 110 8.92 -13.13 1.09
C PRO A 110 9.08 -12.47 2.45
N GLU A 111 9.17 -11.14 2.46
CA GLU A 111 9.16 -10.40 3.71
C GLU A 111 7.82 -10.65 4.43
N ALA A 112 7.84 -11.52 5.45
CA ALA A 112 6.69 -11.83 6.29
C ALA A 112 6.19 -10.55 6.95
N GLY A 113 5.13 -9.96 6.40
CA GLY A 113 4.54 -8.75 6.95
C GLY A 113 3.34 -8.24 6.18
N LEU A 114 2.30 -9.04 5.92
CA LEU A 114 1.01 -8.50 5.45
C LEU A 114 -0.24 -9.39 5.63
N LEU A 115 -0.18 -10.41 6.50
CA LEU A 115 -1.38 -11.09 7.02
C LEU A 115 -1.33 -11.18 8.55
N ARG A 116 -1.79 -10.14 9.23
CA ARG A 116 -2.23 -10.22 10.62
C ARG A 116 -3.69 -9.77 10.69
N THR A 117 -4.60 -10.71 10.48
CA THR A 117 -6.01 -10.54 10.86
C THR A 117 -6.15 -10.85 12.36
N GLY A 118 -6.60 -9.85 13.12
CA GLY A 118 -7.24 -10.07 14.43
C GLY A 118 -6.32 -10.33 15.61
N SER A 119 -5.78 -9.26 16.19
CA SER A 119 -5.68 -8.97 17.63
C SER A 119 -4.63 -7.90 17.84
N GLN A 120 -4.89 -7.02 18.79
CA GLN A 120 -3.99 -5.95 19.19
C GLN A 120 -2.57 -6.48 19.42
N GLN A 121 -1.64 -5.99 18.62
CA GLN A 121 -0.29 -5.67 19.10
C GLN A 121 0.30 -4.66 18.13
N GLN A 122 0.65 -3.49 18.69
CA GLN A 122 1.35 -2.40 18.03
C GLN A 122 2.51 -2.95 17.20
N GLY A 123 2.51 -2.60 15.91
CA GLY A 123 3.39 -3.18 14.91
C GLY A 123 4.84 -2.74 15.08
N SER A 124 5.71 -3.73 15.25
CA SER A 124 7.11 -3.67 14.85
C SER A 124 7.20 -3.60 13.32
N ALA A 125 7.88 -2.59 12.80
CA ALA A 125 8.24 -2.48 11.40
C ALA A 125 9.45 -3.37 11.08
N ARG A 126 9.38 -4.20 10.03
CA ARG A 126 10.56 -4.57 9.22
C ARG A 126 11.05 -3.26 8.58
N GLY A 127 12.31 -2.86 8.60
CA GLY A 127 13.54 -3.55 8.96
C GLY A 127 14.70 -2.92 8.18
N LEU A 128 14.73 -1.58 8.08
CA LEU A 128 16.03 -0.89 8.11
C LEU A 128 16.72 -1.38 9.37
N PRO A 129 18.05 -1.67 9.36
CA PRO A 129 18.74 -2.24 10.51
C PRO A 129 18.31 -1.48 11.75
N GLU A 130 17.77 -2.21 12.72
CA GLU A 130 17.06 -1.69 13.88
C GLU A 130 17.82 -0.48 14.46
N VAL A 131 17.31 0.74 14.21
CA VAL A 131 18.00 1.97 14.62
C VAL A 131 17.64 2.27 16.07
N GLY A 132 18.02 1.36 16.97
CA GLY A 132 18.08 1.66 18.40
C GLY A 132 19.30 2.55 18.70
N PRO A 133 19.33 3.27 19.83
CA PRO A 133 20.49 4.10 20.22
C PRO A 133 21.81 3.31 20.28
N ARG A 134 21.71 1.99 20.53
CA ARG A 134 22.86 1.06 20.60
C ARG A 134 23.24 0.41 19.27
N SER A 135 22.48 0.64 18.21
CA SER A 135 22.81 0.14 16.86
C SER A 135 23.96 0.94 16.26
N ALA A 136 24.72 0.36 15.32
CA ALA A 136 25.79 1.08 14.62
C ALA A 136 25.29 2.36 13.92
N GLN A 137 24.06 2.34 13.41
CA GLN A 137 23.42 3.49 12.79
C GLN A 137 22.93 4.52 13.82
N GLY A 138 22.41 4.08 14.97
CA GLY A 138 22.04 4.94 16.09
C GLY A 138 23.23 5.63 16.72
N GLN A 139 24.34 4.91 16.94
CA GLN A 139 25.60 5.49 17.41
C GLN A 139 26.15 6.55 16.44
N ARG A 140 25.97 6.33 15.13
CA ARG A 140 26.32 7.32 14.11
C ARG A 140 25.42 8.57 14.17
N VAL A 141 24.11 8.40 14.38
CA VAL A 141 23.18 9.52 14.64
C VAL A 141 23.63 10.32 15.87
N VAL A 142 23.92 9.63 16.99
CA VAL A 142 24.37 10.26 18.24
C VAL A 142 25.67 11.02 18.02
N ALA A 143 26.66 10.41 17.33
CA ALA A 143 27.94 11.05 17.06
C ALA A 143 27.79 12.33 16.22
N LEU A 144 26.93 12.33 15.20
CA LEU A 144 26.66 13.51 14.38
C LEU A 144 25.94 14.60 15.17
N LEU A 145 24.93 14.26 15.97
CA LEU A 145 24.24 15.22 16.85
C LEU A 145 25.21 15.82 17.91
N ALA A 146 26.06 14.98 18.51
CA ALA A 146 27.07 15.41 19.47
C ALA A 146 28.13 16.34 18.86
N SER A 147 28.39 16.22 17.55
CA SER A 147 29.26 17.13 16.79
C SER A 147 28.60 18.48 16.45
N GLY A 148 27.33 18.68 16.83
CA GLY A 148 26.57 19.91 16.61
C GLY A 148 25.73 19.92 15.32
N ALA A 149 25.63 18.78 14.61
CA ALA A 149 24.78 18.68 13.42
C ALA A 149 23.30 18.76 13.79
N THR A 150 22.50 19.39 12.94
CA THR A 150 21.04 19.45 13.09
C THR A 150 20.38 18.17 12.62
N VAL A 151 19.17 17.87 13.11
CA VAL A 151 18.37 16.71 12.69
C VAL A 151 18.20 16.63 11.17
N ALA A 152 18.06 17.78 10.50
CA ALA A 152 17.92 17.85 9.04
C ALA A 152 19.22 17.45 8.34
N GLU A 153 20.38 17.88 8.83
CA GLU A 153 21.70 17.54 8.27
C GLU A 153 22.03 16.06 8.47
N VAL A 154 21.73 15.52 9.66
CA VAL A 154 21.86 14.08 9.94
C VAL A 154 20.96 13.27 9.02
N THR A 155 19.74 13.74 8.76
CA THR A 155 18.80 13.08 7.84
C THR A 155 19.29 13.16 6.38
N ASP A 156 19.79 14.32 5.96
CA ASP A 156 20.34 14.53 4.62
C ASP A 156 21.55 13.60 4.37
N GLU A 157 22.45 13.45 5.37
CA GLU A 157 23.60 12.54 5.30
C GLU A 157 23.19 11.06 5.25
N LEU A 158 22.27 10.64 6.13
CA LEU A 158 21.88 9.24 6.23
C LEU A 158 20.95 8.77 5.12
N SER A 159 20.12 9.66 4.57
CA SER A 159 19.21 9.31 3.48
C SER A 159 19.90 9.32 2.12
N GLY A 160 21.03 10.04 1.97
CA GLY A 160 21.72 10.23 0.70
C GLY A 160 20.92 11.01 -0.35
N VAL A 161 19.75 11.55 0.03
CA VAL A 161 18.80 12.22 -0.85
C VAL A 161 18.59 13.65 -0.36
N ARG A 162 18.89 14.64 -1.21
CA ARG A 162 18.68 16.08 -0.89
C ARG A 162 17.22 16.52 -1.03
N ASP A 163 16.38 15.71 -1.66
CA ASP A 163 14.95 15.98 -1.77
C ASP A 163 14.22 15.61 -0.47
N ARG A 164 13.90 16.65 0.32
CA ARG A 164 13.19 16.56 1.60
C ARG A 164 11.72 16.16 1.47
N SER A 165 11.17 16.19 0.26
CA SER A 165 9.80 15.75 0.00
C SER A 165 9.70 14.24 -0.20
N SER A 166 10.85 13.58 -0.46
CA SER A 166 10.95 12.15 -0.74
C SER A 166 10.51 11.29 0.44
N GLY A 167 9.91 10.12 0.13
CA GLY A 167 9.50 9.15 1.14
C GLY A 167 10.68 8.60 1.94
N THR A 168 11.84 8.43 1.29
CA THR A 168 13.09 7.99 1.92
C THR A 168 13.55 9.00 2.96
N TRP A 169 13.62 10.28 2.62
CA TRP A 169 14.03 11.33 3.55
C TRP A 169 13.10 11.42 4.77
N LYS A 170 11.78 11.38 4.54
CA LYS A 170 10.78 11.40 5.63
C LYS A 170 10.89 10.19 6.54
N ASN A 171 11.24 9.02 6.00
CA ASN A 171 11.42 7.81 6.81
C ASN A 171 12.70 7.89 7.65
N THR A 172 13.82 8.30 7.04
CA THR A 172 15.09 8.52 7.75
C THR A 172 14.93 9.56 8.86
N ARG A 173 14.21 10.65 8.61
CA ARG A 173 13.93 11.68 9.62
C ARG A 173 13.22 11.11 10.84
N ARG A 174 12.18 10.28 10.61
CA ARG A 174 11.44 9.63 11.70
C ARG A 174 12.35 8.73 12.54
N GLN A 175 13.29 8.03 11.91
CA GLN A 175 14.25 7.19 12.64
C GLN A 175 15.21 8.02 13.50
N VAL A 176 15.71 9.15 12.97
CA VAL A 176 16.54 10.07 13.75
C VAL A 176 15.76 10.63 14.95
N GLU A 177 14.49 11.04 14.74
CA GLU A 177 13.61 11.53 15.81
C GLU A 177 13.33 10.45 16.87
N THR A 178 13.17 9.17 16.47
CA THR A 178 13.02 8.05 17.42
C THR A 178 14.27 7.85 18.27
N VAL A 179 15.47 7.86 17.68
CA VAL A 179 16.73 7.73 18.43
C VAL A 179 16.88 8.84 19.47
N ILE A 180 16.55 10.08 19.10
CA ILE A 180 16.60 11.23 20.03
C ILE A 180 15.61 11.02 21.19
N THR A 181 14.38 10.63 20.88
CA THR A 181 13.33 10.40 21.89
C THR A 181 13.71 9.28 22.86
N ASP A 182 14.36 8.22 22.38
CA ASP A 182 14.78 7.11 23.22
C ASP A 182 16.01 7.47 24.08
N LEU A 183 16.93 8.31 23.59
CA LEU A 183 18.03 8.87 24.39
C LEU A 183 17.54 9.75 25.54
N ASP A 184 16.55 10.61 25.29
CA ASP A 184 15.96 11.48 26.33
C ASP A 184 15.28 10.64 27.44
N ARG A 185 14.72 9.49 27.08
CA ARG A 185 14.14 8.53 28.05
C ARG A 185 15.19 7.78 28.86
N GLU A 186 16.36 7.49 28.30
CA GLU A 186 17.46 6.85 29.03
C GLU A 186 18.22 7.81 29.96
N ALA A 187 18.09 9.13 29.75
CA ALA A 187 18.75 10.17 30.54
C ALA A 187 17.97 10.64 31.78
N THR A 188 16.73 10.16 31.98
CA THR A 188 15.86 10.47 33.13
C THR A 188 15.85 9.31 34.13
#